data_AF-A0A497XED2-F1
#
_entry.id   AF-A0A497XED2-F1
#
_cell.length_a   1.000
_cell.length_b   1.000
_cell.length_c   1.000
_cell.angle_alpha   90.00
_cell.angle_beta   90.00
_cell.angle_gamma   90.00
#
_symmetry.space_group_name_H-M   'P 1'
#
loop_
_entity.id
_entity.type
_entity.pdbx_description
1 polymer ?
#
loop_
_entity_poly.entity_id
_entity_poly.type
_entity_poly.pdbx_seq_one_letter_code
_entity_poly.pdbx_strand_id
1 'polypeptide(L)' 'MGQIDPHVYIQQVARRMADPAALQDRKEIETMLDEVEYLYDILDPEMQDGVEQLIAQLRARLEKAV' A
#
# COMPACT_ATOMS: atom_id res chain seq x y z
N MET A 1 -21.62 -6.93 -4.89
CA MET A 1 -20.55 -6.35 -4.06
C MET A 1 -19.28 -6.51 -4.88
N GLY A 2 -18.77 -5.43 -5.47
CA GLY A 2 -17.64 -5.51 -6.41
C GLY A 2 -16.40 -6.00 -5.68
N GLN A 3 -15.90 -7.17 -6.06
CA GLN A 3 -14.64 -7.69 -5.57
C GLN A 3 -13.56 -6.66 -5.96
N ILE A 4 -12.94 -6.01 -4.98
CA ILE A 4 -11.81 -5.12 -5.25
C ILE A 4 -10.71 -6.01 -5.82
N ASP A 5 -10.30 -5.72 -7.04
CA ASP A 5 -9.21 -6.42 -7.69
C ASP A 5 -7.90 -6.04 -6.98
N PRO A 6 -7.18 -7.00 -6.38
CA PRO A 6 -5.92 -6.75 -5.67
C PRO A 6 -4.91 -5.99 -6.52
N HIS A 7 -4.82 -6.30 -7.82
CA HIS A 7 -3.89 -5.65 -8.73
C HIS A 7 -4.23 -4.17 -8.89
N VAL A 8 -5.53 -3.88 -9.06
CA VAL A 8 -6.01 -2.50 -9.21
C VAL A 8 -5.73 -1.69 -7.96
N TYR A 9 -5.96 -2.27 -6.78
CA TYR A 9 -5.71 -1.58 -5.51
C TYR A 9 -4.22 -1.32 -5.29
N ILE A 10 -3.35 -2.33 -5.47
CA ILE A 10 -1.89 -2.18 -5.37
C ILE A 10 -1.38 -1.06 -6.30
N GLN A 11 -1.87 -1.01 -7.55
CA GLN A 11 -1.50 0.04 -8.49
C GLN A 11 -1.97 1.44 -8.04
N GLN A 12 -3.16 1.55 -7.46
CA GLN A 12 -3.66 2.81 -6.92
C GLN A 12 -2.79 3.29 -5.75
N VAL A 13 -2.43 2.39 -4.84
CA VAL A 13 -1.54 2.71 -3.72
C VAL A 13 -0.18 3.16 -4.24
N ALA A 14 0.42 2.44 -5.18
CA ALA A 14 1.71 2.80 -5.78
C ALA A 14 1.66 4.19 -6.44
N ARG A 15 0.57 4.50 -7.15
CA ARG A 15 0.39 5.82 -7.77
C ARG A 15 0.23 6.94 -6.74
N ARG A 16 -0.48 6.69 -5.64
CA ARG A 16 -0.65 7.65 -4.53
C ARG A 16 0.67 7.88 -3.80
N MET A 17 1.47 6.82 -3.65
CA MET A 17 2.80 6.87 -3.05
C MET A 17 3.82 7.65 -3.88
N ALA A 18 3.64 7.72 -5.20
CA ALA A 18 4.52 8.46 -6.12
C ALA A 18 4.52 9.98 -5.86
N ASP A 19 3.48 10.53 -5.23
CA ASP A 19 3.46 11.92 -4.81
C ASP A 19 3.87 12.03 -3.32
N PRO A 20 5.04 12.62 -2.99
CA PRO A 20 5.51 12.79 -1.61
C PRO A 20 4.56 13.60 -0.72
N ALA A 21 3.71 14.47 -1.28
CA ALA A 21 2.79 15.31 -0.53
C ALA A 21 1.42 14.68 -0.27
N ALA A 22 1.07 13.60 -0.99
CA ALA A 22 -0.29 13.03 -0.97
C ALA A 22 -0.63 12.21 0.30
N LEU A 23 0.37 11.75 1.04
CA LEU A 23 0.21 10.89 2.22
C LEU A 23 0.99 11.48 3.39
N GLN A 24 0.32 12.36 4.13
CA GLN A 24 0.82 12.97 5.38
C GLN A 24 0.01 12.54 6.60
N ASP A 25 -1.22 12.07 6.41
CA ASP A 25 -2.06 11.62 7.50
C ASP A 25 -1.64 10.21 7.95
N ARG A 26 -1.28 10.10 9.24
CA ARG A 26 -0.82 8.84 9.85
C ARG A 26 -1.86 7.73 9.72
N LYS A 27 -3.13 8.04 9.96
CA LYS A 27 -4.21 7.05 9.96
C LYS A 27 -4.53 6.54 8.57
N GLU A 28 -4.45 7.41 7.55
CA GLU A 28 -4.55 7.01 6.15
C GLU A 28 -3.44 6.02 5.76
N ILE A 29 -2.19 6.32 6.16
CA ILE A 29 -1.05 5.44 5.89
C ILE A 29 -1.21 4.08 6.61
N GLU A 30 -1.62 4.07 7.88
CA GLU A 30 -1.89 2.82 8.63
C GLU A 30 -2.98 1.99 7.94
N THR A 31 -4.07 2.62 7.52
CA THR A 31 -5.17 1.92 6.83
C THR A 31 -4.70 1.29 5.53
N MET A 32 -3.94 2.04 4.72
CA MET A 32 -3.39 1.52 3.47
C MET A 32 -2.37 0.40 3.71
N LEU A 33 -1.57 0.50 4.76
CA LEU A 33 -0.62 -0.55 5.12
C LEU A 33 -1.35 -1.86 5.46
N ASP A 34 -2.37 -1.80 6.31
CA ASP A 34 -3.19 -2.98 6.67
C ASP A 34 -3.85 -3.61 5.43
N GLU A 35 -4.40 -2.77 4.54
CA GLU A 35 -5.05 -3.24 3.30
C GLU A 35 -4.03 -3.89 2.35
N VAL A 36 -2.84 -3.32 2.19
CA VAL A 36 -1.78 -3.90 1.34
C VAL A 36 -1.23 -5.19 1.96
N GLU A 37 -1.07 -5.27 3.27
CA GLU A 37 -0.64 -6.48 3.98
C GLU A 37 -1.67 -7.61 3.85
N TYR A 38 -2.97 -7.29 3.97
CA TYR A 38 -4.04 -8.25 3.69
C TYR A 38 -3.99 -8.78 2.25
N LEU A 39 -3.72 -7.90 1.28
CA LEU A 39 -3.59 -8.30 -0.12
C LEU A 39 -2.34 -9.15 -0.36
N TYR A 40 -1.23 -8.86 0.33
CA TYR A 40 0.01 -9.63 0.21
C TYR A 40 -0.19 -11.12 0.51
N ASP A 41 -0.96 -11.44 1.56
CA ASP A 41 -1.27 -12.82 1.96
C ASP A 41 -2.05 -13.62 0.91
N ILE A 42 -2.77 -12.94 0.01
CA ILE A 42 -3.65 -13.58 -1.00
C ILE A 42 -3.17 -13.39 -2.45
N LEU A 43 -2.12 -12.61 -2.67
CA LEU A 43 -1.57 -12.31 -3.99
C LEU A 43 -0.71 -13.45 -4.54
N ASP A 44 -0.65 -13.53 -5.87
CA ASP A 44 0.25 -14.46 -6.56
C ASP A 44 1.72 -14.16 -6.22
N PRO A 45 2.58 -15.19 -6.07
CA PRO A 45 3.99 -15.02 -5.70
C PRO A 45 4.77 -14.07 -6.62
N GLU A 46 4.42 -14.02 -7.91
CA GLU A 46 5.08 -13.14 -8.89
C GLU A 46 4.90 -11.64 -8.58
N MET A 47 3.89 -11.29 -7.78
CA MET A 47 3.60 -9.92 -7.40
C MET A 47 4.09 -9.53 -6.01
N GLN A 48 4.37 -10.52 -5.17
CA GLN A 48 4.75 -10.32 -3.77
C GLN A 48 5.97 -9.39 -3.65
N ASP A 49 6.96 -9.53 -4.51
CA ASP A 49 8.18 -8.70 -4.53
C ASP A 49 7.86 -7.19 -4.67
N GLY A 50 6.94 -6.84 -5.57
CA GLY A 50 6.52 -5.45 -5.77
C GLY A 50 5.69 -4.91 -4.60
N VAL A 51 4.92 -5.78 -3.95
CA VAL A 51 4.10 -5.43 -2.79
C VAL A 51 4.96 -5.26 -1.53
N GLU A 52 5.99 -6.09 -1.33
CA GLU A 52 6.95 -5.92 -0.23
C GLU A 52 7.64 -4.56 -0.29
N GLN A 53 8.05 -4.13 -1.48
CA GLN A 53 8.62 -2.80 -1.67
C GLN A 53 7.61 -1.70 -1.32
N LEU A 54 6.33 -1.90 -1.61
CA LEU A 54 5.28 -0.94 -1.31
C LEU A 54 4.99 -0.86 0.20
N ILE A 55 4.94 -2.00 0.89
CA ILE A 55 4.82 -2.12 2.35
C ILE A 55 5.99 -1.40 3.04
N ALA A 56 7.22 -1.65 2.57
CA ALA A 56 8.40 -0.99 3.13
C ALA A 56 8.35 0.54 2.96
N GLN A 57 7.89 1.04 1.81
CA GLN A 57 7.70 2.47 1.57
C GLN A 57 6.60 3.07 2.47
N LEU A 58 5.47 2.38 2.64
CA LEU A 58 4.39 2.80 3.51
C LEU A 58 4.86 2.92 4.97
N ARG A 59 5.60 1.93 5.47
CA ARG A 59 6.20 1.96 6.81
C ARG A 59 7.18 3.12 6.99
N ALA A 60 8.10 3.32 6.04
CA ALA A 60 9.04 4.44 6.08
C ALA A 60 8.34 5.81 6.04
N ARG A 61 7.14 5.87 5.47
CA ARG A 61 6.31 7.08 5.43
C ARG A 61 5.55 7.28 6.73
N LEU A 62 5.03 6.20 7.31
CA LEU A 62 4.37 6.19 8.60
C LEU A 62 5.30 6.70 9.71
N GLU A 63 6.59 6.31 9.66
CA GLU A 63 7.61 6.79 10.59
C GLU A 63 7.86 8.30 10.50
N LYS A 64 7.54 8.93 9.36
CA LYS A 64 7.71 10.37 9.13
C LYS A 64 6.42 11.16 9.30
N ALA A 65 5.27 10.48 9.36
CA ALA A 65 3.98 11.11 9.60
C ALA A 65 3.92 11.58 11.06
N VAL A 66 3.44 12.81 11.26
CA VAL A 66 3.40 13.50 12.56
C VAL A 66 2.03 13.35 13.20
#